data_AF-A0A0T5YVK5-F1
#
_entry.id   AF-A0A0T5YVK5-F1
#
_cell.length_a   1.000
_cell.length_b   1.000
_cell.length_c   1.000
_cell.angle_alpha   90.00
_cell.angle_beta   90.00
_cell.angle_gamma   90.00
#
_symmetry.space_group_name_H-M   'P 1'
#
loop_
_entity.id
_entity.type
_entity.pdbx_description
1 polymer ?
#
loop_
_entity_poly.entity_id
_entity_poly.type
_entity_poly.pdbx_seq_one_letter_code
_entity_poly.pdbx_strand_id
1 'polypeptide(L)'
;MSTQRERQRMIDDIKSEIDFTRNMIDRDHFEPRVMAAMRKVPREEFVPPELKHAAFDNGPLPIGHGQTISQPYIVALMTDLLQPEPDHTILEIGTGSGYQTAILSQMCRPETATWAGRNMPPTMVSSSRRRPAISPPPS
;
A
#
# COMPACT_ATOMS: atom_id res chain seq x y z
N MET A 1 -4.81 10.61 -21.40
CA MET A 1 -6.25 10.51 -21.07
C MET A 1 -6.70 9.12 -20.59
N SER A 2 -5.85 8.08 -20.61
CA SER A 2 -6.19 6.71 -20.18
C SER A 2 -6.22 6.52 -18.66
N THR A 3 -5.15 6.96 -17.99
CA THR A 3 -4.85 6.65 -16.58
C THR A 3 -5.90 7.13 -15.58
N GLN A 4 -6.47 8.32 -15.77
CA GLN A 4 -7.49 8.84 -14.85
C GLN A 4 -8.78 8.01 -14.90
N ARG A 5 -9.15 7.49 -16.08
CA ARG A 5 -10.32 6.63 -16.23
C ARG A 5 -10.07 5.25 -15.65
N GLU A 6 -8.90 4.67 -15.89
CA GLU A 6 -8.50 3.37 -15.33
C GLU A 6 -8.43 3.42 -13.80
N ARG A 7 -7.88 4.50 -13.26
CA ARG A 7 -7.89 4.75 -11.82
C ARG A 7 -9.30 4.92 -11.25
N GLN A 8 -10.18 5.62 -11.96
CA GLN A 8 -11.57 5.75 -11.53
C GLN A 8 -12.26 4.38 -11.53
N ARG A 9 -12.03 3.55 -12.54
CA ARG A 9 -12.50 2.16 -12.59
C ARG A 9 -12.00 1.35 -11.39
N MET A 10 -10.71 1.41 -11.07
CA MET A 10 -10.15 0.75 -9.87
C MET A 10 -10.89 1.17 -8.59
N ILE A 11 -11.22 2.47 -8.44
CA ILE A 11 -11.95 2.98 -7.28
C ILE A 11 -13.38 2.45 -7.23
N ASP A 12 -14.03 2.31 -8.39
CA ASP A 12 -15.39 1.79 -8.47
C ASP A 12 -15.43 0.26 -8.27
N ASP A 13 -14.39 -0.45 -8.69
CA ASP A 13 -14.18 -1.87 -8.37
C ASP A 13 -13.99 -2.06 -6.86
N ILE A 14 -13.18 -1.22 -6.19
CA ILE A 14 -13.03 -1.25 -4.72
C ILE A 14 -14.38 -1.08 -4.02
N LYS A 15 -15.23 -0.14 -4.47
CA LYS A 15 -16.57 0.04 -3.88
C LYS A 15 -17.45 -1.18 -4.09
N SER A 16 -17.42 -1.77 -5.28
CA SER A 16 -18.19 -2.97 -5.60
C SER A 16 -17.78 -4.15 -4.70
N GLU A 17 -16.48 -4.27 -4.39
CA GLU A 17 -15.96 -5.27 -3.44
C GLU A 17 -16.41 -4.99 -2.00
N ILE A 18 -16.46 -3.73 -1.57
CA ILE A 18 -17.03 -3.37 -0.25
C ILE A 18 -18.48 -3.84 -0.19
N ASP A 19 -19.29 -3.52 -1.19
CA ASP A 19 -20.71 -3.93 -1.23
C ASP A 19 -20.86 -5.46 -1.15
N PHE A 20 -20.00 -6.19 -1.85
CA PHE A 20 -20.00 -7.66 -1.84
C PHE A 20 -19.57 -8.24 -0.48
N THR A 21 -18.64 -7.57 0.20
CA THR A 21 -17.99 -8.10 1.40
C THR A 21 -18.47 -7.49 2.71
N ARG A 22 -19.29 -6.43 2.68
CA ARG A 22 -19.67 -5.62 3.85
C ARG A 22 -20.08 -6.39 5.10
N ASN A 23 -20.82 -7.48 4.93
CA ASN A 23 -21.28 -8.33 6.02
C ASN A 23 -20.15 -9.19 6.64
N MET A 24 -19.13 -9.53 5.84
CA MET A 24 -17.97 -10.32 6.28
C MET A 24 -16.92 -9.46 6.97
N ILE A 25 -16.75 -8.22 6.52
CA ILE A 25 -15.73 -7.29 7.04
C ILE A 25 -16.28 -6.29 8.07
N ASP A 26 -17.59 -6.30 8.33
CA ASP A 26 -18.30 -5.37 9.22
C ASP A 26 -18.03 -3.89 8.87
N ARG A 27 -18.16 -3.58 7.57
CA ARG A 27 -17.93 -2.25 6.99
C ARG A 27 -18.88 -2.00 5.83
N ASP A 28 -19.72 -0.98 5.94
CA ASP A 28 -20.56 -0.52 4.83
C ASP A 28 -19.81 0.37 3.82
N HIS A 29 -18.75 1.03 4.29
CA HIS A 29 -17.87 1.86 3.47
C HIS A 29 -16.48 1.93 4.10
N PHE A 30 -15.49 2.34 3.31
CA PHE A 30 -14.19 2.76 3.82
C PHE A 30 -14.15 4.26 4.07
N GLU A 31 -13.25 4.68 4.96
CA GLU A 31 -13.03 6.08 5.32
C GLU A 31 -12.67 6.94 4.09
N PRO A 32 -13.22 8.17 3.95
CA PRO A 32 -12.95 9.04 2.80
C PRO A 32 -11.45 9.32 2.59
N ARG A 33 -10.66 9.37 3.67
CA ARG A 33 -9.19 9.55 3.60
C ARG A 33 -8.49 8.38 2.94
N VAL A 34 -8.97 7.15 3.14
CA VAL A 34 -8.42 5.93 2.51
C VAL A 34 -8.71 6.00 1.01
N MET A 35 -9.96 6.26 0.63
CA MET A 35 -10.34 6.39 -0.78
C MET A 35 -9.62 7.55 -1.48
N ALA A 36 -9.32 8.64 -0.76
CA ALA A 36 -8.52 9.74 -1.28
C ALA A 36 -7.05 9.34 -1.50
N ALA A 37 -6.44 8.60 -0.58
CA ALA A 37 -5.08 8.06 -0.73
C ALA A 37 -4.99 7.11 -1.92
N MET A 38 -5.94 6.18 -2.08
CA MET A 38 -6.01 5.26 -3.23
C MET A 38 -6.13 5.98 -4.57
N ARG A 39 -6.82 7.13 -4.62
CA ARG A 39 -6.87 8.00 -5.82
C ARG A 39 -5.55 8.74 -6.05
N LYS A 40 -4.87 9.16 -4.99
CA LYS A 40 -3.70 10.04 -5.10
C LYS A 40 -2.42 9.28 -5.46
N VAL A 41 -2.22 8.09 -4.90
CA VAL A 41 -0.97 7.34 -5.09
C VAL A 41 -0.96 6.63 -6.47
N PRO A 42 0.06 6.87 -7.31
CA PRO A 42 0.10 6.32 -8.66
C PRO A 42 0.54 4.85 -8.65
N ARG A 43 -0.40 3.92 -8.45
CA ARG A 43 -0.16 2.47 -8.39
C ARG A 43 0.67 1.93 -9.57
N GLU A 44 0.50 2.51 -10.76
CA GLU A 44 1.23 2.19 -11.99
C GLU A 44 2.75 2.41 -11.88
N GLU A 45 3.23 3.22 -10.94
CA GLU A 45 4.67 3.41 -10.68
C GLU A 45 5.26 2.35 -9.75
N PHE A 46 4.43 1.44 -9.22
CA PHE A 46 4.81 0.35 -8.30
C PHE A 46 4.75 -1.03 -8.96
N VAL A 47 4.61 -1.09 -10.29
CA VAL A 47 4.58 -2.33 -11.08
C VAL A 47 5.63 -2.30 -12.19
N PRO A 48 6.10 -3.46 -12.68
CA PRO A 48 6.99 -3.53 -13.83
C PRO A 48 6.39 -2.85 -15.07
N PRO A 49 7.21 -2.22 -15.94
CA PRO A 49 6.74 -1.51 -17.14
C PRO A 49 5.78 -2.32 -18.02
N GLU A 50 6.05 -3.61 -18.19
CA GLU A 50 5.26 -4.56 -18.96
C GLU A 50 3.85 -4.81 -18.39
N LEU A 51 3.65 -4.56 -17.09
CA LEU A 51 2.39 -4.76 -16.38
C LEU A 51 1.64 -3.46 -16.06
N LYS A 52 2.14 -2.29 -16.50
CA LYS A 52 1.46 -1.00 -16.26
C LYS A 52 0.01 -0.98 -16.77
N HIS A 53 -0.29 -1.71 -17.85
CA HIS A 53 -1.63 -1.83 -18.42
C HIS A 53 -2.63 -2.55 -17.48
N ALA A 54 -2.14 -3.43 -16.61
CA ALA A 54 -2.95 -4.18 -15.64
C ALA A 54 -2.91 -3.54 -14.24
N ALA A 55 -2.18 -2.43 -14.04
CA ALA A 55 -1.90 -1.85 -12.72
C ALA A 55 -3.16 -1.54 -11.90
N PHE A 56 -4.28 -1.26 -12.58
CA PHE A 56 -5.55 -0.84 -11.99
C PHE A 56 -6.55 -1.99 -11.81
N ASP A 57 -6.24 -3.18 -12.32
CA ASP A 57 -7.10 -4.34 -12.14
C ASP A 57 -7.14 -4.76 -10.67
N ASN A 58 -8.29 -5.26 -10.21
CA ASN A 58 -8.44 -5.75 -8.84
C ASN A 58 -7.79 -7.13 -8.63
N GLY A 59 -6.50 -7.24 -8.98
CA GLY A 59 -5.72 -8.46 -8.98
C GLY A 59 -4.32 -8.23 -8.39
N PRO A 60 -3.67 -9.28 -7.84
CA PRO A 60 -2.26 -9.20 -7.51
C PRO A 60 -1.43 -9.22 -8.80
N LEU A 61 -0.33 -8.47 -8.83
CA LEU A 61 0.60 -8.48 -9.96
C LEU A 61 2.01 -8.86 -9.51
N PRO A 62 2.76 -9.64 -10.28
CA PRO A 62 4.15 -9.93 -9.94
C PRO A 62 5.01 -8.67 -10.07
N ILE A 63 5.91 -8.46 -9.11
CA ILE A 63 6.84 -7.32 -9.06
C ILE A 63 8.32 -7.75 -9.11
N GLY A 64 8.56 -9.00 -9.50
CA GLY A 64 9.88 -9.63 -9.51
C GLY A 64 10.23 -10.32 -8.18
N HIS A 65 11.32 -11.09 -8.17
CA HIS A 65 11.84 -11.80 -6.99
C HIS A 65 10.82 -12.70 -6.26
N GLY A 66 9.85 -13.27 -7.00
CA GLY A 66 8.78 -14.08 -6.42
C GLY A 66 7.80 -13.30 -5.53
N GLN A 67 7.82 -11.97 -5.60
CA GLN A 67 6.93 -11.09 -4.84
C GLN A 67 5.77 -10.60 -5.71
N THR A 68 4.70 -10.17 -5.05
CA THR A 68 3.52 -9.56 -5.70
C THR A 68 3.16 -8.24 -5.04
N ILE A 69 2.61 -7.31 -5.83
CA ILE A 69 1.84 -6.19 -5.29
C ILE A 69 0.42 -6.68 -5.00
N SER A 70 -0.08 -6.41 -3.80
CA SER A 70 -1.43 -6.81 -3.37
C SER A 70 -2.53 -6.15 -4.20
N GLN A 71 -3.69 -6.79 -4.28
CA GLN A 71 -4.90 -6.24 -4.92
C GLN A 71 -5.25 -4.85 -4.33
N PRO A 72 -5.70 -3.88 -5.16
CA PRO A 72 -6.16 -2.57 -4.69
C PRO A 72 -7.20 -2.65 -3.57
N TYR A 73 -8.20 -3.54 -3.68
CA TYR A 73 -9.20 -3.73 -2.64
C TYR A 73 -8.59 -4.17 -1.30
N ILE A 74 -7.68 -5.15 -1.31
CA ILE A 74 -7.01 -5.63 -0.09
C ILE A 74 -6.17 -4.52 0.55
N VAL A 75 -5.46 -3.71 -0.26
CA VAL A 75 -4.72 -2.54 0.24
C VAL A 75 -5.66 -1.55 0.92
N ALA A 76 -6.79 -1.23 0.28
CA ALA A 76 -7.78 -0.31 0.84
C ALA A 76 -8.40 -0.86 2.15
N LEU A 77 -8.79 -2.13 2.17
CA LEU A 77 -9.34 -2.81 3.34
C LEU A 77 -8.36 -2.82 4.52
N MET A 78 -7.11 -3.25 4.30
CA MET A 78 -6.10 -3.28 5.35
C MET A 78 -5.86 -1.88 5.93
N THR A 79 -5.87 -0.87 5.06
CA THR A 79 -5.67 0.52 5.46
C THR A 79 -6.86 1.06 6.26
N ASP A 80 -8.09 0.74 5.85
CA ASP A 80 -9.31 1.14 6.56
C ASP A 80 -9.40 0.49 7.94
N LEU A 81 -9.11 -0.81 8.04
CA LEU A 81 -9.10 -1.53 9.30
C LEU A 81 -8.02 -1.03 10.27
N LEU A 82 -6.89 -0.57 9.74
CA LEU A 82 -5.79 -0.03 10.54
C LEU A 82 -6.13 1.34 11.18
N GLN A 83 -7.07 2.08 10.59
CA GLN A 83 -7.48 3.42 11.05
C GLN A 83 -6.29 4.36 11.36
N PRO A 84 -5.42 4.64 10.36
CA PRO A 84 -4.23 5.46 10.58
C PRO A 84 -4.60 6.92 10.88
N GLU A 85 -3.99 7.46 11.94
CA GLU A 85 -4.07 8.87 12.31
C GLU A 85 -2.75 9.61 12.07
N PRO A 86 -2.78 10.94 11.90
CA PRO A 86 -1.59 11.74 11.59
C PRO A 86 -0.43 11.59 12.57
N ASP A 87 -0.69 11.31 13.84
CA ASP A 87 0.31 11.14 14.90
C ASP A 87 0.80 9.70 15.08
N HIS A 88 0.22 8.73 14.35
CA HIS A 88 0.67 7.34 14.39
C HIS A 88 2.04 7.16 13.71
N THR A 89 2.84 6.27 14.30
CA THR A 89 4.04 5.69 13.69
C THR A 89 3.74 4.25 13.32
N ILE A 90 3.81 3.93 12.03
CA ILE A 90 3.42 2.62 11.49
C ILE A 90 4.65 1.84 11.02
N LEU A 91 4.74 0.56 11.39
CA LEU A 91 5.74 -0.39 10.91
C LEU A 91 5.09 -1.29 9.85
N GLU A 92 5.63 -1.24 8.63
CA GLU A 92 5.26 -2.18 7.57
C GLU A 92 6.35 -3.25 7.42
N ILE A 93 5.95 -4.52 7.52
CA ILE A 93 6.82 -5.67 7.34
C ILE A 93 6.50 -6.29 5.97
N GLY A 94 7.50 -6.36 5.10
CA GLY A 94 7.33 -6.91 3.75
C GLY A 94 6.87 -5.86 2.73
N THR A 95 7.71 -4.85 2.50
CA THR A 95 7.45 -3.70 1.63
C THR A 95 6.99 -4.07 0.23
N GLY A 96 7.44 -5.21 -0.31
CA GLY A 96 7.20 -5.56 -1.71
C GLY A 96 7.61 -4.41 -2.63
N SER A 97 6.64 -3.83 -3.33
CA SER A 97 6.87 -2.68 -4.22
C SER A 97 6.91 -1.32 -3.50
N GLY A 98 6.44 -1.22 -2.26
CA GLY A 98 6.29 0.04 -1.50
C GLY A 98 4.96 0.74 -1.70
N TYR A 99 4.01 0.13 -2.42
CA TYR A 99 2.70 0.74 -2.69
C TYR A 99 1.88 0.97 -1.42
N GLN A 100 1.80 -0.02 -0.53
CA GLN A 100 1.11 0.11 0.76
C GLN A 100 1.79 1.17 1.65
N THR A 101 3.13 1.21 1.68
CA THR A 101 3.89 2.28 2.37
C THR A 101 3.50 3.65 1.86
N ALA A 102 3.42 3.82 0.53
CA ALA A 102 3.07 5.08 -0.10
C ALA A 102 1.63 5.51 0.25
N ILE A 103 0.69 4.57 0.31
CA ILE A 103 -0.69 4.82 0.77
C ILE A 103 -0.70 5.30 2.23
N LEU A 104 -0.04 4.58 3.13
CA LEU A 104 0.02 4.93 4.57
C LEU A 104 0.66 6.31 4.80
N SER A 105 1.69 6.65 4.03
CA SER A 105 2.36 7.96 4.11
C SER A 105 1.45 9.16 3.81
N GLN A 106 0.29 8.94 3.18
CA GLN A 106 -0.70 9.99 2.96
C GLN A 106 -1.55 10.30 4.20
N MET A 107 -1.51 9.46 5.23
CA MET A 107 -2.43 9.53 6.37
C MET A 107 -1.72 9.66 7.73
N CYS A 108 -0.48 9.19 7.86
CA CYS A 108 0.29 9.27 9.11
C CYS A 108 1.63 10.00 8.92
N ARG A 109 2.34 10.23 10.03
CA ARG A 109 3.69 10.81 10.00
C ARG A 109 4.61 10.04 9.06
N PRO A 110 5.53 10.74 8.37
CA PRO A 110 6.51 10.14 7.45
C PRO A 110 7.57 9.27 8.16
N GLU A 111 7.45 9.02 9.46
CA GLU A 111 8.31 8.09 10.21
C GLU A 111 7.91 6.63 9.99
N THR A 112 7.25 6.31 8.87
CA THR A 112 6.93 4.94 8.46
C THR A 112 8.24 4.16 8.32
N ALA A 113 8.54 3.32 9.31
CA ALA A 113 9.74 2.52 9.32
C ALA A 113 9.46 1.26 8.50
N THR A 114 10.08 1.17 7.33
CA THR A 114 9.99 -0.01 6.48
C THR A 114 11.05 -1.03 6.90
N TRP A 115 10.67 -2.27 7.23
CA TRP A 115 11.63 -3.35 7.49
C TRP A 115 11.91 -4.12 6.18
N ALA A 116 13.07 -3.84 5.58
CA ALA A 116 13.59 -4.64 4.47
C ALA A 116 14.43 -5.80 5.03
N GLY A 117 14.03 -7.04 4.75
CA GLY A 117 14.87 -8.22 4.99
C GLY A 117 16.19 -8.12 4.22
N ARG A 118 17.20 -8.90 4.61
CA ARG A 118 18.62 -8.78 4.22
C ARG A 118 18.97 -8.75 2.71
N ASN A 119 18.03 -8.91 1.77
CA ASN A 119 18.29 -9.10 0.33
C ASN A 119 17.41 -8.23 -0.61
N MET A 120 17.26 -6.92 -0.37
CA MET A 120 16.53 -6.02 -1.29
C MET A 120 17.46 -5.15 -2.16
N PRO A 121 17.14 -4.91 -3.45
CA PRO A 121 17.89 -3.98 -4.28
C PRO A 121 17.64 -2.52 -3.84
N PRO A 122 18.69 -1.66 -3.83
CA PRO A 122 18.65 -0.31 -3.28
C PRO A 122 17.72 0.68 -4.01
N THR A 123 17.19 0.31 -5.17
CA THR A 123 16.23 1.12 -5.94
C THR A 123 14.82 1.13 -5.35
N MET A 124 14.53 0.25 -4.38
CA MET A 124 13.17 0.01 -3.86
C MET A 124 12.92 0.61 -2.46
N VAL A 125 13.82 1.49 -1.98
CA VAL A 125 13.72 2.12 -0.66
C VAL A 125 13.37 3.60 -0.81
N SER A 126 12.14 4.01 -0.47
CA SER A 126 11.85 5.41 -0.19
C SER A 126 12.20 5.72 1.27
N SER A 127 13.23 6.55 1.47
CA SER A 127 13.63 7.20 2.73
C SER A 127 13.69 6.31 3.98
N SER A 128 14.68 5.41 4.05
CA SER A 128 15.11 4.78 5.30
C SER A 128 16.18 5.64 6.00
N ARG A 129 15.97 6.10 7.24
CA ARG A 129 17.10 6.43 8.13
C ARG A 129 17.63 5.11 8.69
N ARG A 130 18.94 4.84 8.51
CA ARG A 130 19.61 3.77 9.27
C ARG A 130 19.44 4.06 10.77
N ARG A 131 19.08 3.04 11.55
CA ARG A 131 18.99 3.14 13.01
C ARG A 131 20.35 3.55 13.60
N PRO A 132 20.39 4.33 14.70
CA PRO A 132 21.48 4.23 15.66
C PRO A 132 21.44 2.83 16.30
N ALA A 133 22.61 2.24 16.55
CA ALA A 133 22.75 0.90 17.09
C ALA A 133 21.94 0.75 18.39
N ILE A 134 21.05 -0.24 18.46
CA ILE A 134 20.49 -0.70 19.73
C ILE A 134 21.52 -1.64 20.32
N SER A 135 22.15 -1.22 21.42
CA SER A 135 23.00 -2.08 22.23
C SER A 135 22.17 -3.25 22.76
N PRO A 136 22.70 -4.49 22.76
CA PRO A 136 21.98 -5.61 23.35
C PRO A 136 21.73 -5.36 24.85
N PRO A 137 20.66 -5.92 25.42
CA PRO A 137 20.41 -5.80 26.86
C PRO A 137 21.56 -6.43 27.65
N PRO A 138 21.93 -5.86 28.81
CA PRO A 138 22.98 -6.41 29.66
C PRO A 138 22.58 -7.79 30.19
N SER A 139 23.60 -8.65 30.31
CA SER A 139 23.53 -10.05 30.76
C SER A 139 22.95 -10.23 32.15
#